data_AF-A0A1I1PWI1-F1
#
_entry.id   AF-A0A1I1PWI1-F1
#
_cell.length_a   1.000
_cell.length_b   1.000
_cell.length_c   1.000
_cell.angle_alpha   90.00
_cell.angle_beta   90.00
_cell.angle_gamma   90.00
#
_symmetry.space_group_name_H-M   'P 1'
#
loop_
_entity.id
_entity.type
_entity.pdbx_description
1 polymer ?
#
loop_
_entity_poly.entity_id
_entity_poly.type
_entity_poly.pdbx_seq_one_letter_code
_entity_poly.pdbx_strand_id
1 'polypeptide(L)'
;MAGFGPPPSENKRRRNADTFEGFETTVPTDSGEELRGPELPHAALYGPQTIAWYDTWRRSPQSAAFLPTDWQRLLMLAPLVDAYFLEPSTKLLAEIRLNEGLLGATHTDRLRARIKVEAPKPKPAAPPAGVADLTSRRRRLTDAS
;
A
#
# COMPACT_ATOMS: atom_id res chain seq x y z
N MET A 1 54.86 8.45 0.56
CA MET A 1 53.92 7.31 0.62
C MET A 1 52.74 7.74 1.46
N ALA A 2 51.54 7.76 0.88
CA ALA A 2 50.32 8.20 1.56
C ALA A 2 49.94 7.19 2.66
N GLY A 3 49.62 7.71 3.84
CA GLY A 3 49.35 6.95 5.05
C GLY A 3 48.03 6.20 5.02
N PHE A 4 48.08 4.93 5.40
CA PHE A 4 46.91 4.22 5.89
C PHE A 4 46.63 4.77 7.30
N GLY A 5 45.42 5.27 7.52
CA GLY A 5 44.99 5.73 8.84
C GLY A 5 45.10 4.63 9.91
N PRO A 6 44.86 4.98 11.19
CA PRO A 6 44.96 4.03 12.29
C PRO A 6 44.16 2.75 12.03
N PRO A 7 44.71 1.58 12.36
CA PRO A 7 44.03 0.31 12.16
C PRO A 7 42.67 0.29 12.88
N PRO A 8 41.63 -0.32 12.27
CA PRO A 8 40.31 -0.41 12.88
C PRO A 8 40.39 -1.04 14.28
N SER A 9 39.66 -0.49 15.25
CA SER A 9 39.64 -1.03 16.61
C SER A 9 39.12 -2.46 16.65
N GLU A 10 39.74 -3.34 17.44
CA GLU A 10 39.26 -4.72 17.67
C GLU A 10 37.82 -4.75 18.20
N ASN A 11 37.44 -3.79 19.04
CA ASN A 11 36.08 -3.62 19.55
C ASN A 11 35.19 -2.86 18.57
N LYS A 12 35.12 -3.31 17.32
CA LYS A 12 34.29 -2.71 16.28
C LYS A 12 32.81 -2.90 16.61
N ARG A 13 32.21 -1.93 17.31
CA ARG A 13 30.76 -1.87 17.53
C ARG A 13 30.11 -1.06 16.40
N ARG A 14 29.04 -1.59 15.82
CA ARG A 14 28.22 -0.82 14.87
C ARG A 14 27.50 0.26 15.67
N ARG A 15 27.97 1.51 15.57
CA ARG A 15 27.35 2.66 16.26
C ARG A 15 25.91 2.92 15.80
N ASN A 16 25.59 2.51 14.58
CA ASN A 16 24.25 2.60 13.99
C ASN A 16 23.62 1.19 13.97
N ALA A 17 23.54 0.53 15.12
CA ALA A 17 22.74 -0.67 15.26
C ALA A 17 21.26 -0.28 15.12
N ASP A 18 20.49 -1.07 14.36
CA ASP A 18 19.05 -0.84 14.24
C ASP A 18 18.37 -1.33 15.53
N THR A 19 17.97 -0.39 16.39
CA THR A 19 17.29 -0.69 17.65
C THR A 19 15.80 -0.97 17.48
N PHE A 20 15.28 -0.92 16.25
CA PHE A 20 13.85 -1.01 15.93
C PHE A 20 13.51 -2.30 15.16
N GLU A 21 14.33 -3.35 15.25
CA GLU A 21 13.94 -4.68 14.80
C GLU A 21 12.59 -5.09 15.43
N GLY A 22 11.64 -5.52 14.58
CA GLY A 22 10.30 -5.95 15.02
C GLY A 22 9.20 -4.88 15.00
N PHE A 23 9.52 -3.60 14.78
CA PHE A 23 8.53 -2.51 14.69
C PHE A 23 7.90 -2.36 13.30
N GLU A 24 7.73 -3.45 12.58
CA GLU A 24 7.24 -3.44 11.20
C GLU A 24 5.71 -3.44 11.19
N THR A 25 5.11 -2.57 10.38
CA THR A 25 3.66 -2.57 10.18
C THR A 25 3.36 -3.42 8.96
N THR A 26 2.72 -4.57 9.18
CA THR A 26 2.31 -5.46 8.10
C THR A 26 0.89 -5.09 7.68
N VAL A 27 0.69 -4.76 6.40
CA VAL A 27 -0.60 -4.45 5.81
C VAL A 27 -0.95 -5.48 4.72
N PRO A 28 -2.22 -5.87 4.59
CA PRO A 28 -2.62 -6.86 3.59
C PRO A 28 -2.37 -6.34 2.17
N THR A 29 -1.92 -7.20 1.25
CA THR A 29 -2.16 -6.95 -0.19
C THR A 29 -3.64 -7.18 -0.42
N ASP A 30 -4.38 -6.08 -0.46
CA ASP A 30 -5.70 -6.07 -1.04
C ASP A 30 -5.58 -5.83 -2.56
N SER A 31 -6.55 -6.32 -3.34
CA SER A 31 -6.64 -6.05 -4.79
C SER A 31 -6.94 -4.58 -5.11
N GLY A 32 -7.07 -3.72 -4.09
CA GLY A 32 -7.49 -2.34 -4.22
C GLY A 32 -9.01 -2.20 -4.35
N GLU A 33 -9.76 -3.28 -4.11
CA GLU A 33 -11.22 -3.30 -4.20
C GLU A 33 -11.88 -2.78 -2.92
N GLU A 34 -11.26 -2.99 -1.75
CA GLU A 34 -11.80 -2.52 -0.47
C GLU A 34 -11.66 -1.00 -0.33
N LEU A 35 -12.78 -0.34 -0.08
CA LEU A 35 -12.81 1.09 0.28
C LEU A 35 -12.69 1.24 1.80
N ARG A 36 -11.59 1.83 2.25
CA ARG A 36 -11.32 2.09 3.67
C ARG A 36 -11.59 3.53 4.05
N GLY A 37 -11.81 3.77 5.33
CA GLY A 37 -12.00 5.11 5.88
C GLY A 37 -13.33 5.76 5.48
N PRO A 38 -13.54 7.02 5.91
CA PRO A 38 -14.76 7.76 5.65
C PRO A 38 -14.89 8.14 4.16
N GLU A 39 -16.10 8.54 3.77
CA GLU A 39 -16.30 9.21 2.48
C GLU A 39 -15.74 10.64 2.52
N LEU A 40 -15.38 11.16 1.35
CA LEU A 40 -14.96 12.55 1.21
C LEU A 40 -16.17 13.47 1.45
N PRO A 41 -16.18 14.30 2.52
CA PRO A 41 -17.27 15.22 2.78
C PRO A 41 -17.43 16.19 1.62
N HIS A 42 -18.67 16.46 1.22
CA HIS A 42 -18.97 17.39 0.12
C HIS A 42 -18.24 17.04 -1.19
N ALA A 43 -18.05 15.74 -1.49
CA ALA A 43 -17.37 15.25 -2.70
C ALA A 43 -17.81 15.98 -4.00
N ALA A 44 -19.08 16.35 -4.12
CA ALA A 44 -19.63 17.07 -5.27
C ALA A 44 -19.05 18.48 -5.50
N LEU A 45 -18.36 19.07 -4.51
CA LEU A 45 -17.69 20.37 -4.64
C LEU A 45 -16.28 20.25 -5.22
N TYR A 46 -15.71 19.05 -5.24
CA TYR A 46 -14.35 18.81 -5.71
C TYR A 46 -14.31 18.34 -7.16
N GLY A 47 -13.21 18.63 -7.84
CA GLY A 47 -12.94 18.12 -9.18
C GLY A 47 -12.76 16.60 -9.19
N PRO A 48 -12.96 15.94 -10.35
CA PRO A 48 -12.84 14.48 -10.47
C PRO A 48 -11.44 13.97 -10.10
N GLN A 49 -10.40 14.78 -10.29
CA GLN A 49 -9.03 14.42 -9.93
C GLN A 49 -8.82 14.32 -8.41
N THR A 50 -9.44 15.21 -7.64
CA THR A 50 -9.38 15.19 -6.18
C THR A 50 -10.14 13.99 -5.61
N ILE A 51 -11.29 13.66 -6.21
CA ILE A 51 -12.06 12.46 -5.84
C ILE A 51 -11.23 11.21 -6.11
N ALA A 52 -10.64 11.08 -7.32
CA ALA A 52 -9.79 9.96 -7.68
C ALA A 52 -8.55 9.84 -6.79
N TRP A 53 -7.94 10.98 -6.42
CA TRP A 53 -6.84 11.04 -5.47
C TRP A 53 -7.25 10.49 -4.09
N TYR A 54 -8.40 10.91 -3.56
CA TYR A 54 -8.89 10.44 -2.27
C TYR A 54 -9.22 8.95 -2.31
N ASP A 55 -9.88 8.48 -3.37
CA ASP A 55 -10.18 7.06 -3.56
C ASP A 55 -8.91 6.21 -3.68
N THR A 56 -7.83 6.75 -4.25
CA THR A 56 -6.52 6.08 -4.27
C THR A 56 -6.02 5.82 -2.85
N TRP A 57 -6.14 6.79 -1.94
CA TRP A 57 -5.82 6.59 -0.53
C TRP A 57 -6.73 5.56 0.15
N ARG A 58 -8.04 5.62 -0.11
CA ARG A 58 -9.01 4.66 0.44
C ARG A 58 -8.74 3.21 0.03
N ARG A 59 -8.21 3.00 -1.17
CA ARG A 59 -7.88 1.67 -1.74
C ARG A 59 -6.45 1.23 -1.48
N SER A 60 -5.59 2.13 -1.02
CA SER A 60 -4.16 1.83 -0.82
C SER A 60 -3.96 0.86 0.35
N PRO A 61 -3.12 -0.18 0.23
CA PRO A 61 -2.84 -1.12 1.30
C PRO A 61 -2.45 -0.47 2.63
N GLN A 62 -1.64 0.59 2.60
CA GLN A 62 -1.18 1.28 3.80
C GLN A 62 -2.32 1.88 4.65
N SER A 63 -3.47 2.20 4.04
CA SER A 63 -4.61 2.77 4.76
C SER A 63 -5.30 1.78 5.70
N ALA A 64 -4.95 0.48 5.64
CA ALA A 64 -5.38 -0.50 6.66
C ALA A 64 -4.93 -0.11 8.07
N ALA A 65 -3.77 0.54 8.17
CA ALA A 65 -3.18 0.93 9.44
C ALA A 65 -3.59 2.34 9.89
N PHE A 66 -4.41 3.05 9.10
CA PHE A 66 -4.76 4.43 9.40
C PHE A 66 -5.72 4.53 10.59
N LEU A 67 -5.38 5.45 11.49
CA LEU A 67 -6.22 5.88 12.58
C LEU A 67 -7.13 7.05 12.12
N PRO A 68 -8.16 7.41 12.91
CA PRO A 68 -9.04 8.54 12.57
C PRO A 68 -8.28 9.86 12.30
N THR A 69 -7.15 10.08 12.97
CA THR A 69 -6.30 11.26 12.77
C THR A 69 -5.65 11.31 11.38
N ASP A 70 -5.33 10.14 10.81
CA ASP A 70 -4.72 10.04 9.48
C ASP A 70 -5.77 10.35 8.39
N TRP A 71 -6.99 9.83 8.58
CA TRP A 71 -8.13 10.18 7.73
C TRP A 71 -8.46 11.66 7.82
N GLN A 72 -8.51 12.22 9.04
CA GLN A 72 -8.71 13.66 9.22
C GLN A 72 -7.65 14.48 8.48
N ARG A 73 -6.39 14.02 8.48
CA ARG A 73 -5.32 14.70 7.73
C ARG A 73 -5.57 14.70 6.22
N LEU A 74 -5.99 13.58 5.64
CA LEU A 74 -6.35 13.51 4.22
C LEU A 74 -7.54 14.43 3.87
N LEU A 75 -8.55 14.48 4.75
CA LEU A 75 -9.70 15.37 4.56
C LEU A 75 -9.28 16.85 4.59
N MET A 76 -8.35 17.22 5.46
CA MET A 76 -7.78 18.58 5.50
C MET A 76 -6.94 18.91 4.26
N LEU A 77 -6.34 17.91 3.61
CA LEU A 77 -5.56 18.08 2.38
C LEU A 77 -6.44 18.19 1.13
N ALA A 78 -7.65 17.62 1.11
CA ALA A 78 -8.49 17.60 -0.08
C ALA A 78 -8.70 18.99 -0.73
N PRO A 79 -8.96 20.08 0.01
CA PRO A 79 -9.02 21.43 -0.58
C PRO A 79 -7.71 21.90 -1.22
N LEU A 80 -6.55 21.53 -0.66
CA LEU A 80 -5.24 21.90 -1.22
C LEU A 80 -4.94 21.12 -2.49
N VAL A 81 -5.30 19.84 -2.53
CA VAL A 81 -5.18 18.98 -3.72
C VAL A 81 -6.07 19.50 -4.83
N ASP A 82 -7.31 19.87 -4.52
CA ASP A 82 -8.23 20.44 -5.49
C ASP A 82 -7.73 21.78 -6.04
N ALA A 83 -7.28 22.68 -5.16
CA ALA A 83 -6.65 23.93 -5.57
C ALA A 83 -5.41 23.69 -6.43
N TYR A 84 -4.62 22.65 -6.16
CA TYR A 84 -3.45 22.30 -6.97
C TYR A 84 -3.83 21.84 -8.38
N PHE A 85 -4.92 21.07 -8.53
CA PHE A 85 -5.40 20.66 -9.86
C PHE A 85 -6.00 21.82 -10.66
N LEU A 86 -6.56 22.83 -9.99
CA LEU A 86 -7.07 24.04 -10.64
C LEU A 86 -5.95 25.02 -11.00
N GLU A 87 -5.04 25.29 -10.07
CA GLU A 87 -3.92 26.22 -10.23
C GLU A 87 -2.64 25.62 -9.61
N PRO A 88 -1.85 24.88 -10.40
CA PRO A 88 -0.65 24.23 -9.89
C PRO A 88 0.36 25.23 -9.32
N SER A 89 0.75 25.01 -8.07
CA SER A 89 1.77 25.82 -7.38
C SER A 89 2.75 24.93 -6.63
N THR A 90 4.03 25.31 -6.66
CA THR A 90 5.09 24.62 -5.90
C THR A 90 4.83 24.67 -4.39
N LYS A 91 4.20 25.74 -3.89
CA LYS A 91 3.82 25.86 -2.48
C LYS A 91 2.75 24.84 -2.09
N LEU A 92 1.70 24.70 -2.92
CA LEU A 92 0.65 23.71 -2.70
C LEU A 92 1.23 22.30 -2.75
N LEU A 93 2.03 22.00 -3.79
CA LEU A 93 2.64 20.68 -3.95
C LEU A 93 3.60 20.34 -2.80
N ALA A 94 4.34 21.32 -2.27
CA ALA A 94 5.22 21.10 -1.13
C ALA A 94 4.45 20.69 0.13
N GLU A 95 3.35 21.39 0.46
CA GLU A 95 2.50 21.04 1.60
C GLU A 95 1.82 19.67 1.43
N ILE A 96 1.28 19.40 0.23
CA ILE A 96 0.68 18.10 -0.10
C ILE A 96 1.73 17.00 0.11
N ARG A 97 2.90 17.12 -0.54
CA ARG A 97 3.97 16.13 -0.45
C ARG A 97 4.45 15.90 0.98
N LEU A 98 4.58 16.95 1.80
CA LEU A 98 5.03 16.81 3.19
C LEU A 98 4.06 15.95 4.00
N ASN A 99 2.75 16.21 3.88
CA ASN A 99 1.74 15.47 4.64
C ASN A 99 1.53 14.06 4.08
N GLU A 100 1.54 13.89 2.76
CA GLU A 100 1.44 12.59 2.11
C GLU A 100 2.64 11.68 2.45
N GLY A 101 3.84 12.26 2.57
CA GLY A 101 5.03 11.52 2.99
C GLY A 101 4.92 10.94 4.40
N LEU A 102 4.28 11.67 5.33
CA LEU A 102 4.01 11.16 6.69
C LEU A 102 3.06 9.96 6.70
N LEU A 103 2.22 9.83 5.67
CA LEU A 103 1.24 8.76 5.51
C LEU A 103 1.73 7.60 4.63
N GLY A 104 3.00 7.62 4.21
CA GLY A 104 3.58 6.54 3.40
C GLY A 104 3.16 6.56 1.93
N ALA A 105 2.88 7.74 1.34
CA ALA A 105 2.45 7.86 -0.05
C ALA A 105 3.40 7.18 -1.04
N THR A 106 4.70 7.46 -0.92
CA THR A 106 5.71 6.93 -1.84
C THR A 106 6.30 5.63 -1.32
N HIS A 107 6.91 4.85 -2.24
CA HIS A 107 7.66 3.66 -1.88
C HIS A 107 8.75 3.95 -0.83
N THR A 108 9.48 5.05 -1.01
CA THR A 108 10.52 5.49 -0.06
C THR A 108 9.94 5.80 1.32
N ASP A 109 8.76 6.43 1.37
CA ASP A 109 8.12 6.75 2.64
C ASP A 109 7.63 5.48 3.35
N ARG A 110 7.10 4.50 2.62
CA ARG A 110 6.77 3.18 3.20
C ARG A 110 8.00 2.45 3.73
N LEU A 111 9.13 2.50 3.02
CA LEU A 111 10.38 1.92 3.51
C LEU A 111 10.84 2.61 4.81
N ARG A 112 10.76 3.95 4.87
CA ARG A 112 11.09 4.72 6.08
C ARG A 112 10.18 4.37 7.25
N ALA A 113 8.88 4.22 6.98
CA ALA A 113 7.87 3.84 7.96
C ALA A 113 7.86 2.33 8.28
N ARG A 114 8.69 1.52 7.60
CA ARG A 114 8.76 0.06 7.74
C ARG A 114 7.40 -0.62 7.51
N ILE A 115 6.63 -0.10 6.56
CA ILE A 115 5.35 -0.67 6.13
C ILE A 115 5.65 -1.80 5.13
N LYS A 116 5.34 -3.03 5.52
CA LYS A 116 5.42 -4.22 4.68
C LYS A 116 4.04 -4.55 4.13
N VAL A 117 3.92 -4.51 2.81
CA VAL A 117 2.71 -4.99 2.12
C VAL A 117 2.89 -6.49 1.91
N GLU A 118 2.01 -7.32 2.50
CA GLU A 118 2.08 -8.78 2.37
C GLU A 118 1.97 -9.23 0.91
N ALA A 119 2.55 -10.35 0.49
CA ALA A 119 2.25 -10.87 -0.85
C ALA A 119 0.80 -11.42 -0.90
N PRO A 120 0.07 -11.28 -2.03
CA PRO A 120 -1.27 -11.83 -2.15
C PRO A 120 -1.21 -13.35 -1.95
N LYS A 121 -2.01 -13.87 -1.01
CA LYS A 121 -2.12 -15.32 -0.83
C LYS A 121 -2.75 -15.92 -2.09
N PRO A 122 -2.16 -16.97 -2.69
CA PRO A 122 -2.77 -17.62 -3.84
C PRO A 122 -4.18 -18.09 -3.46
N LYS A 123 -5.17 -17.69 -4.27
CA LYS A 123 -6.56 -18.12 -4.08
C LYS A 123 -6.58 -19.65 -4.04
N PRO A 124 -7.18 -20.29 -3.02
CA PRO A 124 -7.22 -21.75 -2.96
C PRO A 124 -7.81 -22.26 -4.26
N ALA A 125 -7.09 -23.16 -4.93
CA ALA A 125 -7.53 -23.76 -6.18
C ALA A 125 -8.94 -24.33 -5.96
N ALA A 126 -9.88 -23.91 -6.80
CA ALA A 126 -11.22 -24.49 -6.76
C ALA A 126 -11.07 -26.02 -6.89
N PRO A 127 -11.79 -26.81 -6.06
CA PRO A 127 -11.76 -28.26 -6.24
C PRO A 127 -12.14 -28.57 -7.69
N PRO A 128 -11.49 -29.57 -8.33
CA PRO A 128 -11.79 -29.90 -9.71
C PRO A 128 -13.30 -30.12 -9.83
N ALA A 129 -13.92 -29.41 -10.78
CA ALA A 129 -15.33 -29.63 -11.10
C ALA A 129 -15.53 -31.14 -11.31
N GLY A 130 -16.55 -31.72 -10.69
CA GLY A 130 -16.86 -33.16 -10.72
C GLY A 130 -17.31 -33.67 -12.08
N VAL A 131 -16.59 -33.28 -13.15
CA VAL A 131 -16.78 -33.74 -14.50
C VAL A 131 -16.32 -35.19 -14.52
N ALA A 132 -17.26 -36.10 -14.71
CA ALA A 132 -16.97 -37.51 -14.84
C ALA A 132 -15.96 -37.72 -15.98
N ASP A 133 -14.90 -38.47 -15.67
CA ASP A 133 -13.85 -38.83 -16.62
C ASP A 133 -14.46 -39.41 -17.92
N LEU A 134 -13.96 -38.94 -19.07
CA LEU A 134 -14.46 -39.29 -20.40
C LEU A 134 -14.36 -40.80 -20.65
N THR A 135 -13.32 -41.44 -20.11
CA THR A 135 -13.11 -42.89 -20.17
C THR A 135 -14.22 -43.63 -19.42
N SER A 136 -14.54 -43.15 -18.23
CA SER A 136 -15.63 -43.68 -17.38
C SER A 136 -17.01 -43.49 -18.02
N ARG A 137 -17.24 -42.36 -18.72
CA ARG A 137 -18.47 -42.11 -19.49
C ARG A 137 -18.58 -43.04 -20.70
N ARG A 138 -17.48 -43.24 -21.43
CA ARG A 138 -17.45 -44.11 -22.61
C ARG A 138 -17.75 -45.56 -22.25
N ARG A 139 -17.18 -46.07 -21.16
CA ARG A 139 -17.43 -47.43 -20.66
C ARG A 139 -18.91 -47.69 -20.35
N ARG A 140 -19.59 -46.74 -19.69
CA ARG A 140 -21.03 -46.85 -19.40
C ARG A 140 -21.92 -46.90 -20.64
N LEU A 141 -21.49 -46.25 -21.73
CA LEU A 141 -22.25 -46.24 -22.98
C LEU A 141 -22.03 -47.52 -23.80
N THR A 142 -20.86 -48.17 -23.67
CA THR A 142 -20.56 -49.42 -24.36
C THR A 142 -21.09 -50.66 -23.63
N ASP A 143 -21.18 -50.63 -22.30
CA ASP A 143 -21.73 -51.75 -21.51
C ASP A 143 -23.27 -51.78 -21.51
N ALA A 144 -23.93 -50.79 -22.11
CA ALA A 144 -25.38 -50.67 -22.21
C ALA A 144 -25.94 -50.99 -23.62
N SER A 145 -25.11 -51.56 -24.51
CA SER A 145 -25.49 -52.09 -25.83
C SER A 145 -25.28 -53.60 -25.88
#